data_AF-A0A9D2TRA3-F1
#
_entry.id   AF-A0A9D2TRA3-F1
#
_cell.length_a   1.000
_cell.length_b   1.000
_cell.length_c   1.000
_cell.angle_alpha   90.00
_cell.angle_beta   90.00
_cell.angle_gamma   90.00
#
_symmetry.space_group_name_H-M   'P 1'
#
loop_
_entity.id
_entity.type
_entity.pdbx_description
1 polymer ?
#
loop_
_entity_poly.entity_id
_entity_poly.type
_entity_poly.pdbx_seq_one_letter_code
_entity_poly.pdbx_strand_id
1 'polypeptide(L)'
;MQDTQEKTPQALLVGLRLGNDRDFDNSMEELGSLAEACGMEVAARMEQSLPSPTPAYYIGSGKVAEIQETVELLDIDYVIFEDALSPSQLKNLQKEIEASVMDRTSLILEIFSRRAKTREARLQVESARLQYMLPRLVGMRDSLGRQAGASGSLSNKGSGEKQIELDRRKIERRISELGRELDAIEHDRDIQRRKRSKSALPLAALVGYTNAGKSTLMNRLLTTCADTAGGSVKEEKMVMEKDMLFATLDT
;
A
#
# COMPACT_ATOMS: atom_id res chain seq x y z
N MET A 1 -9.36 32.32 -14.74
CA MET A 1 -9.12 30.87 -14.76
C MET A 1 -9.42 30.41 -13.35
N GLN A 2 -10.51 29.65 -13.17
CA GLN A 2 -10.97 29.26 -11.83
C GLN A 2 -9.99 28.25 -11.25
N ASP A 3 -9.50 28.53 -10.04
CA ASP A 3 -8.77 27.59 -9.21
C ASP A 3 -9.66 26.38 -8.94
N THR A 4 -9.36 25.26 -9.57
CA THR A 4 -9.90 23.96 -9.14
C THR A 4 -9.19 23.64 -7.83
N GLN A 5 -9.82 23.95 -6.68
CA GLN A 5 -9.38 23.37 -5.42
C GLN A 5 -9.52 21.85 -5.55
N GLU A 6 -8.40 21.13 -5.65
CA GLU A 6 -8.39 19.68 -5.58
C GLU A 6 -8.95 19.28 -4.21
N LYS A 7 -10.16 18.70 -4.20
CA LYS A 7 -10.79 18.16 -3.00
C LYS A 7 -9.89 17.03 -2.47
N THR A 8 -9.45 17.13 -1.21
CA THR A 8 -8.70 16.05 -0.56
C THR A 8 -9.58 14.81 -0.48
N PRO A 9 -9.12 13.65 -0.98
CA PRO A 9 -9.93 12.44 -0.96
C PRO A 9 -10.23 12.01 0.47
N GLN A 10 -11.49 11.70 0.74
CA GLN A 10 -11.97 11.32 2.06
C GLN A 10 -11.90 9.80 2.24
N ALA A 11 -11.43 9.37 3.40
CA ALA A 11 -11.25 7.96 3.74
C ALA A 11 -12.09 7.55 4.97
N LEU A 12 -12.73 6.38 4.86
CA LEU A 12 -13.38 5.67 5.96
C LEU A 12 -12.50 4.49 6.37
N LEU A 13 -12.08 4.44 7.63
CA LEU A 13 -11.31 3.33 8.17
C LEU A 13 -12.22 2.24 8.71
N VAL A 14 -11.96 0.99 8.37
CA VAL A 14 -12.73 -0.18 8.81
C VAL A 14 -11.82 -1.20 9.48
N GLY A 15 -12.09 -1.48 10.75
CA GLY A 15 -11.35 -2.45 11.55
C GLY A 15 -12.22 -3.59 12.09
N LEU A 16 -11.64 -4.78 12.21
CA LEU A 16 -12.31 -5.93 12.83
C LEU A 16 -11.59 -6.34 14.11
N ARG A 17 -12.25 -6.16 15.25
CA ARG A 17 -11.70 -6.55 16.56
C ARG A 17 -11.92 -8.05 16.78
N LEU A 18 -10.84 -8.81 16.83
CA LEU A 18 -10.84 -10.25 17.07
C LEU A 18 -10.56 -10.56 18.55
N GLY A 19 -11.62 -10.83 19.32
CA GLY A 19 -11.49 -11.14 20.74
C GLY A 19 -10.88 -10.00 21.56
N ASN A 20 -9.93 -10.32 22.45
CA ASN A 20 -9.24 -9.35 23.31
C ASN A 20 -7.93 -8.86 22.67
N ASP A 21 -8.02 -8.34 21.45
CA ASP A 21 -6.89 -7.67 20.81
C ASP A 21 -6.62 -6.32 21.51
N ARG A 22 -5.47 -6.23 22.19
CA ARG A 22 -5.05 -5.04 22.95
C ARG A 22 -4.37 -4.00 22.07
N ASP A 23 -3.89 -4.40 20.90
CA ASP A 23 -3.15 -3.53 19.98
C ASP A 23 -4.05 -2.97 18.88
N PHE A 24 -5.30 -3.43 18.80
CA PHE A 24 -6.28 -2.99 17.81
C PHE A 24 -6.41 -1.46 17.69
N ASP A 25 -6.52 -0.75 18.81
CA ASP A 25 -6.67 0.70 18.78
C ASP A 25 -5.42 1.39 18.23
N ASN A 26 -4.22 0.91 18.59
CA ASN A 26 -2.94 1.39 18.04
C ASN A 26 -2.82 1.08 16.54
N SER A 27 -3.26 -0.10 16.10
CA SER A 27 -3.23 -0.52 14.70
C SER A 27 -4.17 0.34 13.84
N MET A 28 -5.33 0.71 14.36
CA MET A 28 -6.25 1.61 13.67
C MET A 28 -5.75 3.06 13.63
N GLU A 29 -5.06 3.54 14.67
CA GLU A 29 -4.35 4.83 14.63
C GLU A 29 -3.22 4.81 13.58
N GLU A 30 -2.47 3.72 13.50
CA GLU A 30 -1.47 3.53 12.46
C GLU A 30 -2.11 3.51 11.06
N LEU A 31 -3.27 2.85 10.90
CA LEU A 31 -4.00 2.83 9.63
C LEU A 31 -4.41 4.24 9.19
N GLY A 32 -4.84 5.10 10.13
CA GLY A 32 -5.09 6.52 9.86
C GLY A 32 -3.82 7.24 9.41
N SER A 33 -2.71 7.03 10.09
CA SER A 33 -1.40 7.58 9.70
C SER A 33 -0.94 7.12 8.31
N LEU A 34 -1.29 5.89 7.91
CA LEU A 34 -1.02 5.37 6.56
C LEU A 34 -1.92 6.06 5.51
N ALA A 35 -3.19 6.31 5.83
CA ALA A 35 -4.11 7.02 4.94
C ALA A 35 -3.64 8.47 4.71
N GLU A 36 -3.24 9.16 5.77
CA GLU A 36 -2.64 10.50 5.70
C GLU A 36 -1.35 10.52 4.88
N ALA A 37 -0.49 9.49 5.02
CA ALA A 37 0.71 9.35 4.20
C ALA A 37 0.41 9.15 2.71
N CYS A 38 -0.82 8.74 2.37
CA CYS A 38 -1.40 8.67 1.03
C CYS A 38 -2.20 9.94 0.65
N GLY A 39 -2.11 11.02 1.41
CA GLY A 39 -2.80 12.27 1.12
C GLY A 39 -4.33 12.15 1.20
N MET A 40 -4.83 11.20 1.99
CA MET A 40 -6.25 11.04 2.27
C MET A 40 -6.56 11.66 3.64
N GLU A 41 -7.76 12.22 3.78
CA GLU A 41 -8.27 12.73 5.05
C GLU A 41 -9.21 11.70 5.68
N VAL A 42 -8.97 11.33 6.94
CA VAL A 42 -9.80 10.35 7.64
C VAL A 42 -11.10 11.02 8.10
N ALA A 43 -12.19 10.77 7.39
CA ALA A 43 -13.50 11.33 7.70
C ALA A 43 -14.21 10.59 8.84
N ALA A 44 -14.02 9.27 8.92
CA ALA A 44 -14.67 8.43 9.93
C ALA A 44 -13.92 7.11 10.14
N ARG A 45 -14.23 6.45 11.26
CA ARG A 45 -13.76 5.11 11.62
C ARG A 45 -14.95 4.25 12.03
N MET A 46 -15.00 3.02 11.51
CA MET A 46 -16.02 2.03 11.83
C MET A 46 -15.36 0.73 12.26
N GLU A 47 -15.90 0.13 13.32
CA GLU A 47 -15.35 -1.10 13.89
C GLU A 47 -16.44 -2.13 14.07
N GLN A 48 -16.05 -3.40 13.98
CA GLN A 48 -16.92 -4.51 14.36
C GLN A 48 -16.14 -5.54 15.19
N SER A 49 -16.76 -6.03 16.25
CA SER A 49 -16.23 -7.15 17.03
C SER A 49 -16.83 -8.47 16.53
N LEU A 50 -15.99 -9.40 16.08
CA LEU A 50 -16.40 -10.77 15.69
C LEU A 50 -15.39 -11.80 16.22
N PRO A 51 -15.82 -13.07 16.41
CA PRO A 51 -14.89 -14.15 16.78
C PRO A 51 -13.93 -14.52 15.64
N SER A 52 -14.33 -14.30 14.39
CA SER A 52 -13.53 -14.52 13.20
C SER A 52 -14.03 -13.67 12.03
N PRO A 53 -13.18 -13.38 11.01
CA PRO A 53 -13.60 -12.67 9.82
C PRO A 53 -14.63 -13.46 9.01
N THR A 54 -15.59 -12.77 8.42
CA THR A 54 -16.56 -13.43 7.55
C THR A 54 -15.94 -13.79 6.19
N PRO A 55 -16.23 -14.97 5.62
CA PRO A 55 -15.71 -15.34 4.31
C PRO A 55 -16.19 -14.43 3.17
N ALA A 56 -17.38 -13.82 3.33
CA ALA A 56 -18.02 -13.05 2.28
C ALA A 56 -17.51 -11.60 2.21
N TYR A 57 -17.39 -10.91 3.34
CA TYR A 57 -17.12 -9.47 3.40
C TYR A 57 -16.04 -9.08 4.40
N TYR A 58 -15.37 -10.05 5.05
CA TYR A 58 -14.47 -9.85 6.20
C TYR A 58 -15.19 -9.36 7.47
N ILE A 59 -16.11 -8.42 7.34
CA ILE A 59 -17.10 -7.96 8.33
C ILE A 59 -18.50 -8.59 8.10
N GLY A 60 -19.45 -8.35 8.98
CA GLY A 60 -20.85 -8.80 8.82
C GLY A 60 -21.60 -7.99 7.76
N SER A 61 -22.58 -8.60 7.09
CA SER A 61 -23.37 -7.94 6.04
C SER A 61 -24.14 -6.70 6.51
N GLY A 62 -24.65 -6.71 7.75
CA GLY A 62 -25.27 -5.52 8.34
C GLY A 62 -24.27 -4.35 8.44
N LYS A 63 -23.01 -4.64 8.76
CA LYS A 63 -21.96 -3.62 8.85
C LYS A 63 -21.57 -3.07 7.48
N VAL A 64 -21.63 -3.90 6.43
CA VAL A 64 -21.43 -3.45 5.04
C VAL A 64 -22.50 -2.44 4.64
N ALA A 65 -23.77 -2.67 5.00
CA ALA A 65 -24.84 -1.72 4.74
C ALA A 65 -24.63 -0.38 5.50
N GLU A 66 -24.28 -0.45 6.79
CA GLU A 66 -23.93 0.77 7.56
C GLU A 66 -22.76 1.54 6.94
N ILE A 67 -21.75 0.83 6.41
CA ILE A 67 -20.61 1.44 5.72
C ILE A 67 -21.08 2.16 4.45
N GLN A 68 -21.92 1.53 3.64
CA GLN A 68 -22.44 2.15 2.42
C GLN A 68 -23.26 3.41 2.73
N GLU A 69 -24.13 3.36 3.75
CA GLU A 69 -24.87 4.55 4.21
C GLU A 69 -23.91 5.68 4.64
N THR A 70 -22.82 5.33 5.34
CA THR A 70 -21.79 6.30 5.76
C THR A 70 -21.03 6.87 4.57
N VAL A 71 -20.72 6.04 3.57
CA VAL A 71 -20.06 6.45 2.33
C VAL A 71 -20.88 7.49 1.59
N GLU A 72 -22.19 7.27 1.46
CA GLU A 72 -23.11 8.23 0.81
C GLU A 72 -23.27 9.51 1.64
N LEU A 73 -23.38 9.39 2.96
CA LEU A 73 -23.63 10.53 3.85
C LEU A 73 -22.42 11.47 3.96
N LEU A 74 -21.20 10.92 3.96
CA LEU A 74 -19.96 11.68 4.12
C LEU A 74 -19.20 11.92 2.81
N ASP A 75 -19.72 11.42 1.67
CA ASP A 75 -19.08 11.52 0.35
C ASP A 75 -17.64 10.98 0.37
N ILE A 76 -17.52 9.72 0.83
CA ILE A 76 -16.24 9.00 1.02
C ILE A 76 -15.73 8.46 -0.31
N ASP A 77 -14.47 8.78 -0.63
CA ASP A 77 -13.80 8.28 -1.84
C ASP A 77 -13.18 6.88 -1.63
N TYR A 78 -12.64 6.62 -0.42
CA TYR A 78 -11.90 5.40 -0.09
C TYR A 78 -12.41 4.72 1.18
N VAL A 79 -12.66 3.41 1.10
CA VAL A 79 -12.93 2.58 2.27
C VAL A 79 -11.72 1.68 2.50
N ILE A 80 -11.03 1.90 3.62
CA ILE A 80 -9.74 1.26 3.93
C ILE A 80 -9.94 0.22 5.03
N PHE A 81 -9.69 -1.04 4.70
CA PHE A 81 -9.71 -2.15 5.65
C PHE A 81 -8.34 -2.34 6.31
N GLU A 82 -8.35 -2.55 7.62
CA GLU A 82 -7.16 -2.76 8.44
C GLU A 82 -6.36 -4.01 8.04
N ASP A 83 -7.03 -5.11 7.72
CA ASP A 83 -6.38 -6.34 7.30
C ASP A 83 -6.43 -6.55 5.79
N ALA A 84 -5.52 -7.41 5.31
CA ALA A 84 -5.52 -7.85 3.91
C ALA A 84 -6.82 -8.61 3.56
N LEU A 85 -7.46 -8.20 2.48
CA LEU A 85 -8.70 -8.81 2.01
C LEU A 85 -8.41 -9.92 1.02
N SER A 86 -9.13 -11.05 1.12
CA SER A 86 -9.10 -12.08 0.09
C SER A 86 -9.71 -11.55 -1.22
N PRO A 87 -9.36 -12.14 -2.39
CA PRO A 87 -9.94 -11.73 -3.67
C PRO A 87 -11.47 -11.77 -3.71
N SER A 88 -12.09 -12.74 -3.03
CA SER A 88 -13.54 -12.86 -2.94
C SER A 88 -14.16 -11.76 -2.06
N GLN A 89 -13.55 -11.47 -0.91
CA GLN A 89 -14.01 -10.40 -0.03
C GLN A 89 -13.95 -9.05 -0.72
N LEU A 90 -12.80 -8.72 -1.34
CA LEU A 90 -12.62 -7.46 -2.07
C LEU A 90 -13.65 -7.32 -3.18
N LYS A 91 -13.87 -8.37 -3.98
CA LYS A 91 -14.87 -8.37 -5.06
C LYS A 91 -16.29 -8.16 -4.54
N ASN A 92 -16.64 -8.78 -3.41
CA ASN A 92 -17.97 -8.66 -2.83
C ASN A 92 -18.18 -7.25 -2.23
N LEU A 93 -17.19 -6.72 -1.51
CA LEU A 93 -17.23 -5.36 -0.97
C LEU A 93 -17.36 -4.32 -2.07
N GLN A 94 -16.60 -4.44 -3.16
CA GLN A 94 -16.70 -3.54 -4.33
C GLN A 94 -18.05 -3.57 -5.06
N LYS A 95 -18.91 -4.56 -4.79
CA LYS A 95 -20.26 -4.62 -5.37
C LYS A 95 -21.29 -3.92 -4.50
N GLU A 96 -21.07 -3.92 -3.19
CA GLU A 96 -22.01 -3.37 -2.20
C GLU A 96 -21.65 -1.93 -1.80
N ILE A 97 -20.37 -1.54 -1.96
CA ILE A 97 -19.84 -0.24 -1.55
C ILE A 97 -19.55 0.60 -2.80
N GLU A 98 -20.16 1.79 -2.89
CA GLU A 98 -20.00 2.76 -3.98
C GLU A 98 -18.77 3.67 -3.78
N ALA A 99 -17.68 3.11 -3.26
CA ALA A 99 -16.40 3.80 -3.04
C ALA A 99 -15.22 2.87 -3.36
N SER A 100 -14.02 3.43 -3.51
CA SER A 100 -12.83 2.64 -3.77
C SER A 100 -12.42 1.84 -2.54
N VAL A 101 -12.67 0.53 -2.55
CA VAL A 101 -12.26 -0.36 -1.46
C VAL A 101 -10.78 -0.70 -1.57
N MET A 102 -10.04 -0.44 -0.49
CA MET A 102 -8.62 -0.74 -0.32
C MET A 102 -8.40 -1.53 0.97
N ASP A 103 -7.35 -2.35 0.99
CA ASP A 103 -6.85 -2.97 2.21
C ASP A 103 -5.50 -2.36 2.62
N ARG A 104 -5.05 -2.65 3.83
CA ARG A 104 -3.74 -2.18 4.34
C ARG A 104 -2.57 -2.54 3.44
N THR A 105 -2.61 -3.70 2.77
CA THR A 105 -1.53 -4.08 1.84
C THR A 105 -1.48 -3.16 0.63
N SER A 106 -2.64 -2.90 0.02
CA SER A 106 -2.77 -1.98 -1.11
C SER A 106 -2.39 -0.54 -0.74
N LEU A 107 -2.74 -0.10 0.47
CA LEU A 107 -2.37 1.21 0.99
C LEU A 107 -0.86 1.36 1.16
N ILE A 108 -0.20 0.36 1.76
CA ILE A 108 1.26 0.35 1.92
C ILE A 108 1.97 0.36 0.55
N LEU A 109 1.49 -0.44 -0.41
CA LEU A 109 2.03 -0.45 -1.77
C LEU A 109 1.87 0.90 -2.47
N GLU A 110 0.77 1.60 -2.23
CA GLU A 110 0.54 2.96 -2.76
C GLU A 110 1.53 3.97 -2.16
N ILE A 111 1.77 3.93 -0.85
CA ILE A 111 2.80 4.76 -0.20
C ILE A 111 4.17 4.49 -0.82
N PHE A 112 4.53 3.22 -1.01
CA PHE A 112 5.80 2.86 -1.63
C PHE A 112 5.90 3.31 -3.08
N SER A 113 4.82 3.21 -3.85
CA SER A 113 4.75 3.68 -5.24
C SER A 113 5.06 5.18 -5.34
N ARG A 114 4.44 5.97 -4.46
CA ARG A 114 4.65 7.43 -4.39
C ARG A 114 6.06 7.82 -3.97
N ARG A 115 6.72 6.97 -3.19
CA ARG A 115 8.05 7.25 -2.62
C ARG A 115 9.20 6.59 -3.38
N ALA A 116 8.94 5.68 -4.30
CA ALA A 116 9.96 4.99 -5.08
C ALA A 116 10.69 5.94 -6.05
N LYS A 117 11.82 6.50 -5.60
CA LYS A 117 12.66 7.39 -6.42
C LYS A 117 13.67 6.64 -7.27
N THR A 118 14.29 5.61 -6.72
CA THR A 118 15.35 4.84 -7.40
C THR A 118 14.73 3.85 -8.40
N ARG A 119 15.50 3.50 -9.44
CA ARG A 119 15.05 2.49 -10.42
C ARG A 119 14.73 1.16 -9.73
N GLU A 120 15.60 0.72 -8.82
CA GLU A 120 15.42 -0.50 -8.03
C GLU A 120 14.12 -0.47 -7.21
N ALA A 121 13.88 0.60 -6.45
CA ALA A 121 12.67 0.72 -5.65
C ALA A 121 11.40 0.70 -6.53
N ARG A 122 11.43 1.37 -7.69
CA ARG A 122 10.29 1.34 -8.63
C ARG A 122 10.00 -0.06 -9.14
N LEU A 123 11.04 -0.81 -9.53
CA LEU A 123 10.90 -2.19 -10.01
C LEU A 123 10.39 -3.12 -8.91
N GLN A 124 10.87 -2.98 -7.67
CA GLN A 124 10.40 -3.76 -6.52
C GLN A 124 8.92 -3.49 -6.22
N VAL A 125 8.51 -2.22 -6.20
CA VAL A 125 7.12 -1.85 -5.94
C VAL A 125 6.21 -2.30 -7.07
N GLU A 126 6.62 -2.14 -8.34
CA GLU A 126 5.87 -2.64 -9.49
C GLU A 126 5.66 -4.17 -9.40
N SER A 127 6.74 -4.90 -9.10
CA SER A 127 6.69 -6.36 -8.92
C SER A 127 5.72 -6.76 -7.80
N ALA A 128 5.83 -6.12 -6.63
CA ALA A 128 4.96 -6.39 -5.49
C ALA A 128 3.49 -6.07 -5.81
N ARG A 129 3.21 -4.96 -6.51
CA ARG A 129 1.86 -4.59 -6.94
C ARG A 129 1.27 -5.62 -7.90
N LEU A 130 2.05 -6.07 -8.89
CA LEU A 130 1.61 -7.09 -9.84
C LEU A 130 1.35 -8.44 -9.15
N GLN A 131 2.20 -8.84 -8.21
CA GLN A 131 2.00 -10.04 -7.40
C GLN A 131 0.72 -9.97 -6.54
N TYR A 132 0.44 -8.81 -5.95
CA TYR A 132 -0.78 -8.58 -5.18
C TYR A 132 -2.04 -8.61 -6.07
N MET A 133 -1.96 -8.02 -7.27
CA MET A 133 -3.07 -7.97 -8.23
C MET A 133 -3.36 -9.33 -8.90
N LEU A 134 -2.34 -10.15 -9.15
CA LEU A 134 -2.46 -11.43 -9.87
C LEU A 134 -3.60 -12.33 -9.37
N PRO A 135 -3.71 -12.67 -8.06
CA PRO A 135 -4.82 -13.49 -7.55
C PRO A 135 -6.17 -12.76 -7.56
N ARG A 136 -6.19 -11.43 -7.76
CA ARG A 136 -7.37 -10.55 -7.70
C ARG A 136 -7.94 -10.19 -9.07
N LEU A 137 -7.22 -10.49 -10.16
CA LEU A 137 -7.64 -10.19 -11.55
C LEU A 137 -8.99 -10.79 -11.95
N VAL A 138 -9.28 -12.02 -11.52
CA VAL A 138 -10.50 -12.76 -11.89
C VAL A 138 -11.76 -12.03 -11.39
N GLY A 139 -11.65 -11.23 -10.32
CA GLY A 139 -12.77 -10.50 -9.72
C GLY A 139 -13.09 -9.15 -10.35
N MET A 140 -12.08 -8.43 -10.86
CA MET A 140 -12.21 -7.04 -11.35
C MET A 140 -12.99 -6.87 -12.66
N ARG A 141 -13.17 -7.93 -13.44
CA ARG A 141 -13.76 -7.82 -14.79
C ARG A 141 -15.29 -7.95 -14.79
N ASP A 142 -15.85 -8.61 -13.79
CA ASP A 142 -17.32 -8.75 -13.66
C ASP A 142 -18.02 -7.42 -13.34
N SER A 143 -17.33 -6.46 -12.71
CA SER A 143 -17.86 -5.12 -12.41
C SER A 143 -17.90 -4.22 -13.67
N LEU A 144 -16.91 -4.34 -14.57
CA LEU A 144 -16.88 -3.60 -15.84
C LEU A 144 -17.92 -4.09 -16.86
N GLY A 145 -18.30 -5.37 -16.79
CA GLY A 145 -19.27 -5.97 -17.72
C GLY A 145 -20.72 -5.49 -17.55
N ARG A 146 -21.07 -4.87 -16.42
CA ARG A 146 -22.44 -4.42 -16.14
C ARG A 146 -22.79 -3.07 -16.77
N GLN A 147 -21.81 -2.19 -17.00
CA GLN A 147 -22.06 -0.88 -17.62
C GLN A 147 -22.16 -0.95 -19.16
N ALA A 148 -21.78 -2.08 -19.77
CA ALA A 148 -21.58 -2.19 -21.22
C ALA A 148 -22.71 -2.83 -22.03
N GLY A 149 -23.85 -3.23 -21.46
CA GLY A 149 -25.00 -3.59 -22.30
C GLY A 149 -26.02 -4.54 -21.71
N ALA A 150 -27.24 -4.03 -21.58
CA ALA A 150 -28.48 -4.78 -21.41
C ALA A 150 -28.92 -5.53 -22.70
N SER A 151 -28.00 -6.15 -23.44
CA SER A 151 -28.37 -6.96 -24.62
C SER A 151 -27.37 -8.09 -24.86
N GLY A 152 -27.85 -9.33 -24.86
CA GLY A 152 -27.11 -10.50 -25.35
C GLY A 152 -26.70 -11.52 -24.29
N SER A 153 -27.69 -12.14 -23.66
CA SER A 153 -27.52 -13.41 -22.94
C SER A 153 -26.99 -14.50 -23.91
N LEU A 154 -26.07 -15.34 -23.43
CA LEU A 154 -25.70 -16.68 -23.92
C LEU A 154 -24.45 -16.92 -24.82
N SER A 155 -23.71 -15.94 -25.35
CA SER A 155 -22.57 -16.26 -26.28
C SER A 155 -21.15 -15.88 -25.82
N ASN A 156 -20.96 -15.10 -24.75
CA ASN A 156 -19.64 -14.55 -24.41
C ASN A 156 -18.86 -15.26 -23.29
N LYS A 157 -19.40 -16.32 -22.68
CA LYS A 157 -18.83 -16.95 -21.47
C LYS A 157 -17.41 -17.50 -21.68
N GLY A 158 -17.09 -18.02 -22.87
CA GLY A 158 -15.73 -18.51 -23.20
C GLY A 158 -14.73 -17.42 -23.66
N SER A 159 -15.21 -16.22 -24.03
CA SER A 159 -14.34 -15.12 -24.44
C SER A 159 -13.72 -14.40 -23.24
N GLY A 160 -14.47 -14.27 -22.14
CA GLY A 160 -14.02 -13.64 -20.90
C GLY A 160 -12.94 -14.44 -20.18
N GLU A 161 -13.14 -15.75 -20.01
CA GLU A 161 -12.16 -16.65 -19.39
C GLU A 161 -10.82 -16.67 -20.16
N LYS A 162 -10.89 -16.74 -21.49
CA LYS A 162 -9.69 -16.70 -22.34
C LYS A 162 -8.94 -15.38 -22.20
N GLN A 163 -9.64 -14.25 -22.08
CA GLN A 163 -8.98 -12.97 -21.92
C GLN A 163 -8.39 -12.78 -20.51
N ILE A 164 -9.06 -13.26 -19.46
CA ILE A 164 -8.51 -13.27 -18.09
C ILE A 164 -7.22 -14.10 -18.05
N GLU A 165 -7.21 -15.27 -18.69
CA GLU A 165 -6.01 -16.11 -18.79
C GLU A 165 -4.88 -15.43 -19.59
N LEU A 166 -5.21 -14.72 -20.67
CA LEU A 166 -4.22 -13.94 -21.42
C LEU A 166 -3.63 -12.80 -20.59
N ASP A 167 -4.46 -12.09 -19.83
CA ASP A 167 -4.01 -10.98 -18.97
C ASP A 167 -3.18 -11.50 -17.78
N ARG A 168 -3.60 -12.62 -17.17
CA ARG A 168 -2.80 -13.34 -16.18
C ARG A 168 -1.40 -13.66 -16.72
N ARG A 169 -1.30 -14.25 -17.91
CA ARG A 169 -0.01 -14.57 -18.56
C ARG A 169 0.82 -13.34 -18.89
N LYS A 170 0.21 -12.19 -19.20
CA LYS A 170 0.95 -10.93 -19.38
C LYS A 170 1.56 -10.47 -18.05
N ILE A 171 0.78 -10.51 -16.97
CA ILE A 171 1.28 -10.14 -15.64
C ILE A 171 2.40 -11.08 -15.19
N GLU A 172 2.23 -12.40 -15.33
CA GLU A 172 3.26 -13.37 -14.96
C GLU A 172 4.57 -13.16 -15.76
N ARG A 173 4.47 -12.87 -17.06
CA ARG A 173 5.65 -12.52 -17.87
C ARG A 173 6.32 -11.24 -17.39
N ARG A 174 5.53 -10.19 -17.10
CA ARG A 174 6.07 -8.93 -16.58
C ARG A 174 6.76 -9.11 -15.24
N ILE A 175 6.19 -9.89 -14.32
CA ILE A 175 6.83 -10.24 -13.04
C ILE A 175 8.18 -10.94 -13.29
N SER A 176 8.23 -11.87 -14.24
CA SER A 176 9.49 -12.56 -14.59
C SER A 176 10.54 -11.61 -15.19
N GLU A 177 10.13 -10.68 -16.05
CA GLU A 177 11.01 -9.64 -16.60
C GLU A 177 11.57 -8.73 -15.50
N LEU A 178 10.70 -8.22 -14.62
CA LEU A 178 11.08 -7.39 -13.48
C LEU A 178 12.05 -8.13 -12.55
N GLY A 179 11.83 -9.43 -12.31
CA GLY A 179 12.73 -10.27 -11.53
C GLY A 179 14.14 -10.30 -12.11
N ARG A 180 14.29 -10.50 -13.43
CA ARG A 180 15.61 -10.48 -14.10
C ARG A 180 16.29 -9.12 -14.03
N GLU A 181 15.53 -8.03 -14.13
CA GLU A 181 16.07 -6.68 -13.97
C GLU A 181 16.56 -6.42 -12.54
N LEU A 182 15.84 -6.93 -11.54
CA LEU A 182 16.24 -6.85 -10.13
C LEU A 182 17.49 -7.68 -9.85
N ASP A 183 17.58 -8.91 -10.37
CA ASP A 183 18.76 -9.77 -10.21
C ASP A 183 20.03 -9.10 -10.76
N ALA A 184 19.92 -8.39 -11.89
CA ALA A 184 21.03 -7.63 -12.46
C ALA A 184 21.48 -6.48 -11.53
N ILE A 185 20.54 -5.77 -10.90
CA ILE A 185 20.84 -4.70 -9.94
C ILE A 185 21.47 -5.26 -8.66
N GLU A 186 20.99 -6.41 -8.19
CA GLU A 186 21.55 -7.09 -7.02
C GLU A 186 23.01 -7.48 -7.23
N HIS A 187 23.36 -7.99 -8.42
CA HIS A 187 24.74 -8.31 -8.77
C HIS A 187 25.66 -7.08 -8.70
N ASP A 188 25.19 -5.92 -9.18
CA ASP A 188 25.95 -4.65 -9.08
C ASP A 188 26.11 -4.20 -7.61
N ARG A 189 25.08 -4.36 -6.78
CA ARG A 189 25.14 -4.08 -5.32
C ARG A 189 26.15 -5.00 -4.63
N ASP A 190 26.23 -6.26 -5.00
CA ASP A 190 27.16 -7.23 -4.42
C ASP A 190 28.62 -6.90 -4.73
N ILE A 191 28.92 -6.43 -5.94
CA ILE A 191 30.26 -5.93 -6.29
C ILE A 191 30.64 -4.75 -5.39
N GLN A 192 29.72 -3.80 -5.17
CA GLN A 192 29.96 -2.66 -4.28
C GLN A 192 30.13 -3.09 -2.82
N ARG A 193 29.31 -4.03 -2.33
CA ARG A 193 29.43 -4.60 -0.98
C ARG A 193 30.79 -5.28 -0.79
N ARG A 194 31.26 -6.09 -1.74
CA ARG A 194 32.59 -6.73 -1.69
C ARG A 194 33.73 -5.73 -1.66
N LYS A 195 33.58 -4.56 -2.30
CA LYS A 195 34.56 -3.47 -2.21
C LYS A 195 34.54 -2.81 -0.82
N ARG A 196 33.37 -2.63 -0.22
CA ARG A 196 33.20 -2.06 1.13
C ARG A 196 33.64 -3.02 2.24
N SER A 197 33.40 -4.33 2.11
CA SER A 197 33.85 -5.32 3.09
C SER A 197 35.38 -5.45 3.15
N LYS A 198 36.07 -5.09 2.05
CA LYS A 198 37.53 -4.96 2.00
C LYS A 198 38.05 -3.65 2.62
N SER A 199 37.16 -2.70 2.92
CA SER A 199 37.53 -1.50 3.68
C SER A 199 37.53 -1.81 5.17
N ALA A 200 38.43 -1.20 5.94
CA ALA A 200 38.51 -1.38 7.39
C ALA A 200 37.41 -0.61 8.17
N LEU A 201 36.36 -0.12 7.49
CA LEU A 201 35.30 0.66 8.12
C LEU A 201 34.25 -0.27 8.76
N PRO A 202 33.88 -0.05 10.03
CA PRO A 202 32.83 -0.81 10.69
C PRO A 202 31.46 -0.51 10.06
N LEU A 203 30.64 -1.56 9.91
CA LEU A 203 29.28 -1.48 9.37
C LEU A 203 28.26 -1.54 10.52
N ALA A 204 27.31 -0.61 10.53
CA ALA A 204 26.19 -0.61 11.48
C ALA A 204 24.88 -0.34 10.73
N ALA A 205 23.77 -0.84 11.27
CA ALA A 205 22.42 -0.64 10.73
C ALA A 205 21.46 -0.22 11.85
N LEU A 206 20.59 0.75 11.56
CA LEU A 206 19.50 1.18 12.44
C LEU A 206 18.21 0.48 12.03
N VAL A 207 17.62 -0.30 12.93
CA VAL A 207 16.39 -1.07 12.69
C VAL A 207 15.34 -0.68 13.73
N GLY A 208 14.07 -0.66 13.34
CA GLY A 208 12.94 -0.29 14.19
C GLY A 208 11.70 0.04 13.35
N TYR A 209 10.55 0.22 13.99
CA TYR A 209 9.28 0.55 13.33
C TYR A 209 9.33 1.90 12.57
N THR A 210 8.42 2.07 11.62
CA THR A 210 8.15 3.37 10.98
C THR A 210 7.81 4.41 12.05
N ASN A 211 8.36 5.61 11.90
CA ASN A 211 8.24 6.69 12.89
C ASN A 211 8.90 6.47 14.28
N ALA A 212 9.77 5.46 14.44
CA ALA A 212 10.52 5.24 15.69
C ALA A 212 11.70 6.21 15.92
N GLY A 213 11.77 7.33 15.18
CA GLY A 213 12.87 8.30 15.30
C GLY A 213 14.22 7.86 14.70
N LYS A 214 14.25 6.82 13.85
CA LYS A 214 15.49 6.33 13.21
C LYS A 214 16.21 7.42 12.41
N SER A 215 15.46 8.19 11.63
CA SER A 215 15.97 9.30 10.81
C SER A 215 16.52 10.43 11.68
N THR A 216 15.78 10.78 12.73
CA THR A 216 16.17 11.77 13.74
C THR A 216 17.50 11.39 14.39
N LEU A 217 17.65 10.13 14.82
CA LEU A 217 18.88 9.62 15.42
C LEU A 217 20.04 9.64 14.43
N MET A 218 19.81 9.19 13.18
CA MET A 218 20.81 9.22 12.12
C MET A 218 21.31 10.65 11.86
N ASN A 219 20.40 11.60 11.71
CA ASN A 219 20.72 13.01 11.50
C ASN A 219 21.52 13.59 12.67
N ARG A 220 21.11 13.30 13.92
CA ARG A 220 21.81 13.73 15.13
C ARG A 220 23.23 13.15 15.22
N LEU A 221 23.42 11.89 14.83
CA LEU A 221 24.75 11.27 14.79
C LEU A 221 25.63 11.92 13.72
N LEU A 222 25.09 12.19 12.53
CA LEU A 222 25.81 12.85 11.46
C LEU A 222 26.27 14.26 11.86
N THR A 223 25.41 15.07 12.48
CA THR A 223 25.77 16.41 12.95
C THR A 223 26.83 16.36 14.04
N THR A 224 26.64 15.53 15.07
CA THR A 224 27.59 15.43 16.20
C THR A 224 28.98 14.97 15.74
N CYS A 225 29.04 14.02 14.80
CA CYS A 225 30.29 13.55 14.22
C CYS A 225 31.00 14.62 13.38
N ALA A 226 30.25 15.42 12.61
CA ALA A 226 30.84 16.50 11.81
C ALA A 226 31.36 17.64 12.68
N ASP A 227 30.62 18.02 13.71
CA ASP A 227 31.02 19.05 14.68
C ASP A 227 32.31 18.66 15.40
N THR A 228 32.42 17.40 15.81
CA THR A 228 33.63 16.85 16.46
C THR A 228 34.84 16.83 15.52
N ALA A 229 34.62 16.70 14.21
CA ALA A 229 35.65 16.72 13.17
C ALA A 229 35.98 18.13 12.64
N GLY A 230 35.36 19.18 13.17
CA GLY A 230 35.58 20.57 12.75
C GLY A 230 35.03 20.89 11.35
N GLY A 231 34.03 20.14 10.88
CA GLY A 231 33.42 20.31 9.56
C GLY A 231 31.90 20.46 9.63
N SER A 232 31.28 20.85 8.52
CA SER A 232 29.82 20.95 8.39
C SER A 232 29.25 19.74 7.63
N VAL A 233 28.12 19.18 8.09
CA VAL A 233 27.37 18.18 7.33
C VAL A 233 26.79 18.84 6.08
N LYS A 234 27.06 18.28 4.90
CA LYS A 234 26.37 18.69 3.67
C LYS A 234 24.91 18.25 3.74
N GLU A 235 23.97 19.14 3.39
CA GLU A 235 22.52 18.84 3.39
C GLU A 235 22.17 17.59 2.57
N GLU A 236 22.90 17.31 1.48
CA GLU A 236 22.75 16.11 0.65
C GLU A 236 22.96 14.78 1.40
N LYS A 237 23.62 14.81 2.57
CA LYS A 237 23.85 13.62 3.41
C LYS A 237 22.81 13.46 4.51
N MET A 238 21.97 14.47 4.74
CA MET A 238 20.91 14.38 5.73
C MET A 238 19.78 13.52 5.20
N VAL A 239 19.18 12.76 6.11
CA VAL A 239 18.07 11.87 5.81
C VAL A 239 16.77 12.64 6.00
N MET A 240 15.85 12.55 5.04
CA MET A 240 14.57 13.23 5.10
C MET A 240 13.79 12.81 6.37
N GLU A 241 13.38 13.80 7.15
CA GLU A 241 12.62 13.63 8.38
C GLU A 241 11.29 14.37 8.24
N LYS A 242 10.18 13.64 8.34
CA LYS A 242 8.81 14.15 8.38
C LYS A 242 8.02 13.28 9.34
N ASP A 243 7.07 13.88 10.05
CA ASP A 243 6.08 13.19 10.90
C ASP A 243 5.06 12.45 10.01
N MET A 244 5.53 11.47 9.26
CA MET A 244 4.75 10.62 8.38
C MET A 244 5.39 9.24 8.29
N LEU A 245 4.57 8.18 8.20
CA LEU A 245 5.07 6.83 8.02
C LEU A 245 5.91 6.70 6.75
N PHE A 246 6.95 5.86 6.78
CA PHE A 246 7.89 5.60 5.69
C PHE A 246 8.69 6.80 5.17
N ALA A 247 8.95 7.83 6.00
CA ALA A 247 9.68 9.05 5.60
C ALA A 247 11.04 8.78 4.89
N THR A 248 11.62 7.60 5.12
CA THR A 248 12.92 7.18 4.59
C THR A 248 12.83 5.85 3.88
N LEU A 249 12.87 5.88 2.55
CA LEU A 249 12.89 4.67 1.69
C LEU A 249 14.04 4.69 0.65
N ASP A 250 14.88 5.72 0.66
CA ASP A 250 15.87 6.01 -0.40
C ASP A 250 17.19 5.21 -0.27
N THR A 251 17.24 4.11 0.50
CA THR A 251 18.47 3.32 0.75
C THR A 251 18.57 2.03 -0.04
#